data_AF-A0A257GF26-F1
#
_entry.id   AF-A0A257GF26-F1
#
_cell.length_a   1.000
_cell.length_b   1.000
_cell.length_c   1.000
_cell.angle_alpha   90.00
_cell.angle_beta   90.00
_cell.angle_gamma   90.00
#
_symmetry.space_group_name_H-M   'P 1'
#
loop_
_entity.id
_entity.type
_entity.pdbx_description
1 polymer ?
#
loop_
_entity_poly.entity_id
_entity_poly.type
_entity_poly.pdbx_seq_one_letter_code
_entity_poly.pdbx_strand_id
1 'polypeptide(L)'
;MTVQAESKVAECLHELRQPLNVIGLATGNLRSALCPGLGREQATYLVAKLDRIDEQLARIAALADEMAAAAHEAVAATRSV
;
A
#
# COMPACT_ATOMS: atom_id res chain seq x y z
N MET A 1 -7.91 17.16 22.01
CA MET A 1 -6.74 17.16 21.10
C MET A 1 -6.38 15.77 20.58
N THR A 2 -6.37 14.73 21.42
CA THR A 2 -6.04 13.33 21.03
C THR A 2 -7.00 12.73 19.99
N VAL A 3 -8.31 12.94 20.14
CA VAL A 3 -9.34 12.46 19.17
C VAL A 3 -9.20 13.09 17.79
N GLN A 4 -8.73 14.34 17.72
CA GLN A 4 -8.51 15.03 16.44
C GLN A 4 -7.24 14.52 15.72
N ALA A 5 -6.24 14.04 16.47
CA ALA A 5 -5.04 13.44 15.91
C ALA A 5 -5.34 12.03 15.35
N GLU A 6 -6.15 11.23 16.04
CA GLU A 6 -6.63 9.93 15.56
C GLU A 6 -7.40 10.04 14.24
N SER A 7 -8.36 10.97 14.17
CA SER A 7 -9.15 11.23 12.95
C SER A 7 -8.26 11.59 11.76
N LYS A 8 -7.23 12.42 11.97
CA LYS A 8 -6.28 12.80 10.92
C LYS A 8 -5.42 11.62 10.46
N VAL A 9 -4.98 10.76 11.37
CA VAL A 9 -4.23 9.55 11.01
C VAL A 9 -5.11 8.60 10.20
N ALA A 10 -6.36 8.39 10.62
CA ALA A 10 -7.30 7.56 9.88
C ALA A 10 -7.60 8.11 8.48
N GLU A 11 -7.80 9.43 8.34
CA GLU A 11 -7.95 10.10 7.05
C GLU A 11 -6.73 9.92 6.16
N CYS A 12 -5.51 10.17 6.67
CA CYS A 12 -4.29 9.97 5.89
C CYS A 12 -4.09 8.52 5.44
N LEU A 13 -4.38 7.54 6.31
CA LEU A 13 -4.26 6.11 5.97
C LEU A 13 -5.33 5.70 4.95
N HIS A 14 -6.54 6.29 5.01
CA HIS A 14 -7.56 6.10 4.00
C HIS A 14 -7.14 6.67 2.64
N GLU A 15 -6.64 7.91 2.62
CA GLU A 15 -6.15 8.56 1.41
C GLU A 15 -4.95 7.84 0.79
N LEU A 16 -4.08 7.23 1.61
CA LEU A 16 -2.93 6.43 1.14
C LEU A 16 -3.35 5.21 0.30
N ARG A 17 -4.55 4.66 0.50
CA ARG A 17 -5.02 3.50 -0.27
C ARG A 17 -5.22 3.81 -1.75
N GLN A 18 -5.62 5.04 -2.09
CA GLN A 18 -5.83 5.44 -3.47
C GLN A 18 -4.56 5.37 -4.33
N PRO A 19 -3.43 6.03 -3.99
CA PRO A 19 -2.21 5.93 -4.77
C PRO A 19 -1.65 4.50 -4.80
N LEU A 20 -1.78 3.71 -3.72
CA LEU A 20 -1.36 2.30 -3.73
C LEU A 20 -2.13 1.48 -4.77
N ASN A 21 -3.46 1.66 -4.84
CA ASN A 21 -4.29 1.01 -5.85
C ASN A 21 -3.95 1.46 -7.27
N VAL A 22 -3.67 2.76 -7.47
CA VAL A 22 -3.26 3.29 -8.78
C VAL A 22 -1.94 2.66 -9.24
N ILE A 23 -0.96 2.52 -8.34
CA ILE A 23 0.32 1.88 -8.68
C ILE A 23 0.10 0.40 -9.01
N GLY A 24 -0.70 -0.33 -8.21
CA GLY A 24 -1.01 -1.74 -8.48
C GLY A 24 -1.75 -1.96 -9.81
N LEU A 25 -2.63 -1.02 -10.19
CA LEU A 25 -3.27 -1.07 -11.51
C LEU A 25 -2.25 -0.82 -12.64
N ALA A 26 -1.35 0.15 -12.45
CA ALA A 26 -0.31 0.46 -13.42
C ALA A 26 0.65 -0.72 -13.62
N THR A 27 1.08 -1.42 -12.56
CA THR A 27 1.93 -2.61 -12.66
C THR A 27 1.23 -3.75 -13.39
N GLY A 28 -0.05 -3.99 -13.11
CA GLY A 28 -0.88 -4.97 -13.83
C GLY A 28 -1.03 -4.64 -15.33
N ASN A 29 -1.23 -3.37 -15.66
CA ASN A 29 -1.32 -2.91 -17.05
C ASN A 29 0.02 -3.06 -17.79
N LEU A 30 1.14 -2.71 -17.15
CA LEU A 30 2.48 -2.87 -17.73
C LEU A 30 2.79 -4.34 -18.01
N ARG A 31 2.42 -5.24 -17.08
CA ARG A 31 2.56 -6.68 -17.29
C ARG A 31 1.81 -7.14 -18.54
N SER A 32 0.56 -6.70 -18.69
CA SER A 32 -0.31 -7.08 -19.80
C SER A 32 0.14 -6.49 -21.14
N ALA A 33 0.60 -5.24 -21.15
CA ALA A 33 0.96 -4.52 -22.37
C ALA A 33 2.38 -4.84 -22.88
N LEU A 34 3.35 -5.02 -21.99
CA LEU A 34 4.77 -5.10 -22.37
C LEU A 34 5.29 -6.53 -22.46
N CYS A 35 4.83 -7.45 -21.61
CA CYS A 35 5.37 -8.82 -21.59
C CYS A 35 5.24 -9.58 -22.93
N PRO A 36 4.13 -9.45 -23.71
CA PRO A 36 4.01 -10.16 -24.98
C PRO A 36 5.02 -9.74 -26.06
N GLY A 37 5.54 -8.51 -26.00
CA GLY A 37 6.46 -7.96 -27.00
C GLY A 37 7.95 -8.15 -26.67
N LEU A 38 8.28 -8.72 -25.51
CA LEU A 38 9.66 -8.82 -25.01
C LEU A 38 10.26 -10.20 -25.29
N GLY A 39 11.57 -10.23 -25.51
CA GLY A 39 12.34 -11.47 -25.50
C GLY A 39 12.23 -12.16 -24.13
N ARG A 40 12.31 -13.50 -24.10
CA ARG A 40 12.05 -14.30 -22.88
C ARG A 40 12.80 -13.82 -21.64
N GLU A 41 14.08 -13.48 -21.77
CA GLU A 41 14.91 -13.00 -20.66
C GLU A 41 14.43 -11.63 -20.14
N GLN A 42 14.13 -10.71 -21.05
CA GLN A 42 13.60 -9.38 -20.73
C GLN A 42 12.22 -9.45 -20.09
N ALA A 43 11.35 -10.32 -20.61
CA ALA A 43 10.03 -10.58 -20.03
C ALA A 43 10.15 -11.14 -18.61
N THR A 44 11.04 -12.12 -18.40
CA THR A 44 11.30 -12.71 -17.06
C THR A 44 11.82 -11.67 -16.08
N TYR A 45 12.79 -10.85 -16.51
CA TYR A 45 13.34 -9.77 -15.69
C TYR A 45 12.27 -8.73 -15.32
N LEU A 46 11.49 -8.28 -16.30
CA LEU A 46 10.44 -7.28 -16.07
C LEU A 46 9.36 -7.83 -15.13
N VAL A 47 8.89 -9.05 -15.36
CA VAL A 47 7.92 -9.74 -14.50
C VAL A 47 8.41 -9.77 -13.05
N ALA A 48 9.66 -10.19 -12.82
CA ALA A 48 10.23 -10.22 -11.47
C ALA A 48 10.31 -8.83 -10.81
N LYS A 49 10.52 -7.76 -11.58
CA LYS A 49 10.48 -6.39 -11.05
C LYS A 49 9.07 -5.94 -10.70
N LEU A 50 8.08 -6.27 -11.52
CA LEU A 50 6.68 -5.97 -11.27
C LEU A 50 6.16 -6.75 -10.06
N ASP A 51 6.48 -8.04 -9.94
CA ASP A 51 6.14 -8.86 -8.77
C ASP A 51 6.68 -8.24 -7.47
N ARG A 52 7.95 -7.81 -7.49
CA ARG A 52 8.57 -7.15 -6.33
C ARG A 52 7.89 -5.83 -5.96
N ILE A 53 7.39 -5.07 -6.94
CA ILE A 53 6.62 -3.85 -6.66
C ILE A 53 5.30 -4.22 -6.00
N ASP A 54 4.57 -5.19 -6.56
CA ASP A 54 3.29 -5.66 -6.01
C ASP A 54 3.44 -6.16 -4.56
N GLU A 55 4.52 -6.89 -4.26
CA GLU A 55 4.89 -7.31 -2.90
C GLU A 55 5.11 -6.12 -1.95
N GLN A 56 5.81 -5.07 -2.40
CA GLN A 56 6.03 -3.89 -1.57
C GLN A 56 4.74 -3.09 -1.35
N LEU A 57 3.86 -3.00 -2.36
CA LEU A 57 2.56 -2.36 -2.20
C LEU A 57 1.71 -3.09 -1.16
N ALA A 58 1.67 -4.42 -1.22
CA ALA A 58 0.98 -5.24 -0.23
C ALA A 58 1.55 -5.03 1.19
N ARG A 59 2.88 -4.97 1.30
CA ARG A 59 3.56 -4.69 2.58
C ARG A 59 3.22 -3.30 3.13
N ILE A 60 3.18 -2.27 2.28
CA ILE A 60 2.83 -0.91 2.70
C ILE A 60 1.36 -0.85 3.17
N ALA A 61 0.45 -1.54 2.46
CA ALA A 61 -0.95 -1.62 2.88
C ALA A 61 -1.10 -2.30 4.25
N ALA A 62 -0.37 -3.40 4.50
CA ALA A 62 -0.36 -4.06 5.80
C ALA A 62 0.17 -3.14 6.91
N LEU A 63 1.29 -2.44 6.67
CA LEU A 63 1.84 -1.47 7.63
C LEU A 63 0.87 -0.31 7.91
N ALA A 64 0.12 0.14 6.90
CA ALA A 64 -0.90 1.17 7.07
C ALA A 64 -2.05 0.68 7.98
N ASP A 65 -2.48 -0.57 7.83
CA ASP A 65 -3.50 -1.18 8.69
C ASP A 65 -2.99 -1.36 10.13
N GLU A 66 -1.73 -1.79 10.31
CA GLU A 66 -1.07 -1.86 11.63
C GLU A 66 -0.99 -0.49 12.30
N MET A 67 -0.66 0.57 11.54
CA MET A 67 -0.65 1.95 12.05
C MET A 67 -2.03 2.43 12.48
N ALA A 68 -3.09 2.07 11.74
CA ALA A 68 -4.46 2.40 12.13
C ALA A 68 -4.84 1.76 13.45
N ALA A 69 -4.53 0.46 13.62
CA ALA A 69 -4.79 -0.27 14.86
C ALA A 69 -4.04 0.34 16.05
N ALA A 70 -2.74 0.61 15.89
CA ALA A 70 -1.91 1.22 16.94
C ALA A 70 -2.41 2.62 17.34
N ALA A 71 -2.86 3.44 16.37
CA ALA A 71 -3.41 4.76 16.65
C ALA A 71 -4.71 4.67 17.48
N HIS A 72 -5.59 3.74 17.14
CA HIS A 72 -6.84 3.51 17.87
C HIS A 72 -6.58 3.02 19.31
N GLU A 73 -5.66 2.06 19.49
CA GLU A 73 -5.24 1.56 20.81
C GLU A 73 -4.67 2.66 21.71
N ALA A 74 -3.81 3.53 21.14
CA ALA A 74 -3.22 4.64 21.90
C ALA A 74 -4.27 5.63 22.42
N VAL A 75 -5.32 5.90 21.63
CA VAL A 75 -6.43 6.76 22.07
C VAL A 75 -7.27 6.08 23.13
N ALA A 76 -7.57 4.77 22.98
CA ALA A 76 -8.30 4.00 23.97
C ALA A 76 -7.58 4.00 25.33
N ALA A 77 -6.27 3.74 25.34
CA ALA A 77 -5.44 3.75 26.54
C ALA A 77 -5.41 5.12 27.24
N THR A 78 -5.45 6.21 26.48
CA THR A 78 -5.50 7.57 27.02
C THR A 78 -6.85 7.92 27.66
N ARG A 79 -7.95 7.30 27.23
CA ARG A 79 -9.30 7.52 27.80
C ARG A 79 -9.56 6.75 29.09
N SER A 80 -8.78 5.71 29.37
CA SER A 80 -8.86 4.88 30.58
C SER A 80 -8.04 5.41 31.77
N VAL A 81 -7.31 6.52 31.61
CA VAL A 81 -6.52 7.21 32.63
C VAL A 81 -7.20 8.54 32.98
#